data_AF-J9EEF4-F1
#
_entry.id   AF-J9EEF4-F1
#
_cell.length_a   1.000
_cell.length_b   1.000
_cell.length_c   1.000
_cell.angle_alpha   90.00
_cell.angle_beta   90.00
_cell.angle_gamma   90.00
#
_symmetry.space_group_name_H-M   'P 1'
#
loop_
_entity.id
_entity.type
_entity.pdbx_description
1 polymer ?
#
loop_
_entity_poly.entity_id
_entity_poly.type
_entity_poly.pdbx_seq_one_letter_code
_entity_poly.pdbx_strand_id
1 'polypeptide(L)' 'MEKIGAGGCGAVYEVTHVKRKNFAAALKVESTALPDGGVLKLEAYVLGKLSSATKNTIRLLHSGKRPKY' A
#
# COMPACT_ATOMS: atom_id res chain seq x y z
N MET A 1 10.64 -11.06 1.25
CA MET A 1 9.82 -9.90 1.65
C MET A 1 10.28 -9.50 3.02
N GLU A 2 10.68 -8.26 3.18
CA GLU A 2 11.18 -7.74 4.45
C GLU A 2 10.18 -6.75 5.03
N LYS A 3 9.87 -6.87 6.32
CA LYS A 3 9.00 -5.92 7.00
C LYS A 3 9.81 -4.67 7.30
N ILE A 4 9.45 -3.55 6.68
CA ILE A 4 10.16 -2.28 6.84
C ILE A 4 9.52 -1.34 7.86
N GLY A 5 8.29 -1.64 8.32
CA GLY A 5 7.65 -0.87 9.39
C GLY A 5 6.32 -1.45 9.86
N ALA A 6 5.90 -1.07 11.07
CA ALA A 6 4.56 -1.31 11.57
C ALA A 6 4.13 -0.23 12.56
N GLY A 7 2.82 0.03 12.60
CA GLY A 7 2.18 0.92 13.56
C GLY A 7 0.70 0.55 13.74
N GLY A 8 -0.04 1.39 14.46
CA GLY A 8 -1.45 1.12 14.79
C GLY A 8 -2.36 0.89 13.56
N CYS A 9 -2.05 1.54 12.43
CA CYS A 9 -2.85 1.46 11.20
C CYS A 9 -2.37 0.38 10.21
N GLY A 10 -1.46 -0.52 10.62
CA GLY A 10 -1.01 -1.64 9.80
C GLY A 10 0.51 -1.81 9.71
N ALA A 11 0.94 -2.59 8.72
CA ALA A 11 2.34 -2.93 8.48
C ALA A 11 2.74 -2.62 7.04
N VAL A 12 4.02 -2.31 6.83
CA VAL A 12 4.62 -2.01 5.53
C VAL A 12 5.74 -3.00 5.26
N TYR A 13 5.75 -3.56 4.05
CA TYR A 13 6.73 -4.52 3.58
C TYR A 13 7.41 -4.01 2.32
N GLU A 14 8.70 -4.30 2.18
CA GLU A 14 9.37 -4.24 0.89
C GLU A 14 9.03 -5.50 0.08
N VAL A 15 8.56 -5.28 -1.14
CA VAL A 15 8.13 -6.33 -2.06
C VAL A 15 8.76 -6.14 -3.43
N THR A 16 8.98 -7.26 -4.13
CA THR A 16 9.43 -7.26 -5.52
C THR A 16 8.29 -7.67 -6.45
N HIS A 17 8.23 -7.06 -7.63
CA HIS A 17 7.20 -7.39 -8.60
C HIS A 17 7.51 -8.72 -9.31
N VAL A 18 6.64 -9.72 -9.16
CA VAL A 18 6.86 -11.10 -9.65
C VAL A 18 7.23 -11.16 -11.14
N LYS A 19 6.62 -10.32 -11.98
CA LYS A 19 6.87 -10.30 -13.45
C LYS A 19 7.91 -9.27 -13.92
N ARG A 20 8.28 -8.28 -13.09
CA ARG A 20 9.15 -7.17 -13.49
C ARG A 20 10.42 -7.25 -12.67
N LYS A 21 11.50 -7.77 -13.29
CA LYS A 21 12.80 -7.86 -12.62
C LYS A 21 13.25 -6.47 -12.18
N ASN A 22 13.91 -6.40 -11.02
CA ASN A 22 14.45 -5.17 -10.42
C ASN A 22 13.41 -4.08 -10.12
N PHE A 23 12.14 -4.46 -9.96
CA PHE A 23 11.10 -3.54 -9.52
C PHE A 23 10.75 -3.83 -8.05
N ALA A 24 11.25 -2.99 -7.16
CA ALA A 24 10.93 -3.00 -5.73
C ALA A 24 9.84 -1.95 -5.43
N ALA A 25 9.00 -2.23 -4.44
CA ALA A 25 7.94 -1.34 -3.98
C ALA A 25 7.66 -1.54 -2.49
N ALA A 26 7.00 -0.56 -1.88
CA ALA A 26 6.42 -0.69 -0.56
C ALA A 26 4.97 -1.19 -0.65
N LEU A 27 4.63 -2.20 0.13
CA LEU A 27 3.28 -2.74 0.28
C LEU A 27 2.80 -2.49 1.71
N LYS A 28 1.80 -1.61 1.84
CA LYS A 28 1.08 -1.41 3.11
C LYS A 28 -0.11 -2.36 3.18
N VAL A 29 -0.29 -3.01 4.33
CA VAL A 29 -1.42 -3.90 4.63
C VAL A 29 -2.02 -3.53 5.98
N GLU A 30 -3.32 -3.73 6.09
CA GLU A 30 -4.11 -3.48 7.29
C GLU A 30 -4.99 -4.70 7.59
N SER A 31 -5.28 -4.94 8.87
CA SER A 31 -6.17 -6.03 9.27
C SER A 31 -7.60 -5.75 8.85
N THR A 32 -8.29 -6.76 8.28
CA THR A 32 -9.72 -6.66 7.97
C THR A 32 -10.62 -6.84 9.20
N ALA A 33 -10.04 -7.16 10.36
CA ALA A 33 -10.77 -7.39 11.61
C ALA A 33 -10.94 -6.14 12.47
N LEU A 34 -10.62 -4.95 11.95
CA LEU A 34 -10.77 -3.69 12.69
C LEU A 34 -12.26 -3.34 12.85
N PRO A 35 -12.78 -3.13 14.08
CA PRO A 35 -14.19 -2.87 14.35
C PRO A 35 -14.76 -1.65 13.63
N ASP A 36 -13.95 -0.60 13.49
CA ASP A 36 -14.38 0.70 12.96
C ASP A 36 -14.11 0.85 11.45
N GLY A 37 -13.69 -0.22 10.78
CA GLY A 37 -13.19 -0.18 9.42
C GLY A 37 -11.76 0.37 9.33
N GLY A 38 -11.04 -0.06 8.29
CA GLY A 38 -9.65 0.32 8.07
C GLY A 38 -9.49 1.63 7.30
N VAL A 39 -8.39 2.35 7.52
CA VAL A 39 -8.07 3.61 6.81
C VAL A 39 -7.48 3.38 5.43
N LEU A 40 -6.99 2.16 5.13
CA LEU A 40 -6.21 1.86 3.93
C LEU A 40 -6.98 2.14 2.62
N LYS A 41 -8.32 2.00 2.62
CA LYS A 41 -9.16 2.33 1.46
C LYS A 41 -9.17 3.83 1.18
N LEU A 42 -9.26 4.66 2.22
CA LEU A 42 -9.23 6.12 2.08
C LEU A 42 -7.84 6.59 1.67
N GLU A 43 -6.78 6.01 2.27
CA GLU A 43 -5.39 6.31 1.89
C GLU A 43 -5.14 6.04 0.40
N ALA A 44 -5.57 4.88 -0.11
CA ALA A 44 -5.45 4.55 -1.53
C ALA A 44 -6.25 5.51 -2.42
N TYR A 45 -7.43 5.93 -1.99
CA TYR A 45 -8.23 6.91 -2.73
C TYR A 45 -7.51 8.28 -2.84
N VAL A 46 -7.01 8.80 -1.72
CA VAL A 46 -6.29 10.08 -1.67
C VAL A 46 -5.00 10.01 -2.50
N LEU A 47 -4.20 8.94 -2.34
CA LEU A 47 -2.99 8.76 -3.15
C LEU A 47 -3.29 8.65 -4.64
N GLY A 48 -4.39 8.00 -5.03
CA GLY A 48 -4.83 7.96 -6.42
C GLY A 48 -5.09 9.37 -6.99
N LYS A 49 -5.76 10.24 -6.21
CA LYS A 49 -6.04 11.63 -6.60
C LYS A 49 -4.78 12.51 -6.66
N LEU A 50 -3.79 12.23 -5.81
CA LEU A 50 -2.54 13.00 -5.75
C LEU A 50 -1.45 12.48 -6.69
N SER A 51 -1.58 11.25 -7.20
CA SER A 51 -0.57 10.57 -8.01
C SER A 51 -0.12 11.33 -9.26
N SER A 52 -0.96 12.23 -9.78
CA SER A 52 -0.68 13.10 -10.93
C SER A 52 -0.41 14.56 -10.55
N ALA A 53 -0.62 14.94 -9.29
CA ALA A 53 -0.64 16.34 -8.87
C ALA A 53 0.74 16.87 -8.46
N THR A 54 1.60 16.07 -7.82
CA THR A 54 2.89 16.56 -7.31
C THR A 54 4.01 15.51 -7.34
N LYS A 55 5.24 15.95 -7.61
CA LYS A 55 6.46 15.10 -7.55
C LYS A 55 6.83 14.65 -6.12
N ASN A 56 6.27 15.31 -5.11
CA ASN A 56 6.57 15.07 -3.70
C ASN A 56 5.60 14.07 -3.05
N THR A 57 4.64 13.53 -3.82
CA THR A 57 3.74 12.50 -3.33
C THR A 57 4.17 11.14 -3.85
N ILE A 58 4.14 10.13 -2.98
CA ILE A 58 4.38 8.75 -3.39
C ILE A 58 3.34 8.31 -4.43
N ARG A 59 3.80 7.64 -5.49
CA ARG A 59 2.89 7.13 -6.53
C ARG A 59 2.21 5.86 -6.05
N LEU A 60 0.88 5.85 -6.05
CA LEU A 60 0.11 4.62 -5.88
C LEU A 60 0.32 3.71 -7.11
N LEU A 61 0.91 2.54 -6.90
CA LEU A 61 1.14 1.56 -7.97
C LEU A 61 -0.08 0.67 -8.20
N HIS A 62 -0.67 0.17 -7.12
CA HIS A 62 -1.90 -0.61 -7.14
C HIS A 62 -2.52 -0.64 -5.74
N SER A 63 -3.82 -0.93 -5.64
CA SER A 63 -4.52 -1.23 -4.39
C SER A 63 -5.55 -2.34 -4.59
N GLY A 64 -5.91 -3.07 -3.53
CA GLY A 64 -6.93 -4.10 -3.61
C GLY A 64 -7.07 -4.91 -2.33
N LYS A 65 -8.02 -5.85 -2.35
CA LYS A 65 -8.24 -6.81 -1.25
C LYS A 65 -7.30 -8.00 -1.43
N ARG A 66 -6.97 -8.68 -0.32
CA ARG A 66 -6.14 -9.88 -0.31
C ARG A 66 -6.51 -10.93 -1.37
N PRO A 67 -7.79 -11.25 -1.67
CA PRO A 67 -8.10 -12.26 -2.70
C PRO A 67 -7.62 -11.93 -4.12
N LYS A 68 -7.19 -10.69 -4.38
CA LYS A 68 -6.63 -10.25 -5.67
C LYS A 68 -5.10 -10.35 -5.75
N TYR A 69 -4.44 -10.86 -4.69
CA TYR A 69 -2.98 -10.90 -4.53
C TYR A 69 -2.51 -12.17 -3.83
#